data_AF-A0A6N3UM89-F1
#
_entry.id   AF-A0A6N3UM89-F1
#
_cell.length_a   1.000
_cell.length_b   1.000
_cell.length_c   1.000
_cell.angle_alpha   90.00
_cell.angle_beta   90.00
_cell.angle_gamma   90.00
#
_symmetry.space_group_name_H-M   'P 1'
#
loop_
_entity.id
_entity.type
_entity.pdbx_description
1 polymer ?
#
loop_
_entity_poly.entity_id
_entity_poly.type
_entity_poly.pdbx_seq_one_letter_code
_entity_poly.pdbx_strand_id
1 'polypeptide(L)'
;ALTHALRQHLSQHCEALALPRRWRLLRQLPFNSQGKLPQAQVDALLMAPRPKMPEVLSQTETDGQWTLNLSIPPDLAFFSGHFPKTPVLPGVVQVDWALALGQQRLDLPPRFAGMEVLKFQQLVRPGDAIELTLRFDRERQKLHFAYRNDTAACSSGRILLEAACG
;
A
#
# COMPACT_ATOMS: atom_id res chain seq x y z
N ALA A 1 -17.32 -3.46 3.04
CA ALA A 1 -18.12 -3.59 4.27
C ALA A 1 -18.28 -2.26 5.01
N LEU A 2 -17.19 -1.56 5.36
CA LEU A 2 -17.28 -0.27 6.07
C LEU A 2 -18.20 0.75 5.37
N THR A 3 -17.99 1.04 4.09
CA THR A 3 -18.81 2.01 3.34
C THR A 3 -20.27 1.58 3.21
N HIS A 4 -20.54 0.28 3.19
CA HIS A 4 -21.90 -0.27 3.18
C HIS A 4 -22.57 -0.08 4.56
N ALA A 5 -21.86 -0.36 5.65
CA ALA A 5 -22.35 -0.13 7.01
C ALA A 5 -22.63 1.35 7.27
N LEU A 6 -21.72 2.24 6.84
CA LEU A 6 -21.91 3.68 6.93
C LEU A 6 -23.13 4.14 6.12
N ARG A 7 -23.31 3.61 4.90
CA ARG A 7 -24.48 3.92 4.07
C ARG A 7 -25.79 3.41 4.70
N GLN A 8 -25.81 2.20 5.27
CA GLN A 8 -26.98 1.68 5.99
C GLN A 8 -27.33 2.54 7.19
N HIS A 9 -26.34 2.95 7.99
CA HIS A 9 -26.56 3.84 9.13
C HIS A 9 -27.10 5.21 8.67
N LEU A 10 -26.54 5.81 7.62
CA LEU A 10 -27.03 7.08 7.08
C LEU A 10 -28.44 6.97 6.50
N SER A 11 -28.84 5.82 5.97
CA SER A 11 -30.21 5.63 5.43
C SER A 11 -31.31 5.71 6.48
N GLN A 12 -30.96 5.59 7.76
CA GLN A 12 -31.89 5.80 8.88
C GLN A 12 -32.08 7.30 9.20
N HIS A 13 -31.20 8.17 8.70
CA HIS A 13 -31.13 9.58 9.07
C HIS A 13 -31.31 10.54 7.86
N CYS A 14 -31.23 10.03 6.64
CA CYS A 14 -31.22 10.82 5.42
C CYS A 14 -32.08 10.18 4.33
N GLU A 15 -32.70 11.01 3.49
CA GLU A 15 -33.40 10.55 2.28
C GLU A 15 -32.43 9.83 1.32
N ALA A 16 -32.97 8.94 0.49
CA ALA A 16 -32.18 8.15 -0.46
C ALA A 16 -31.32 9.01 -1.41
N LEU A 17 -31.78 10.22 -1.75
CA LEU A 17 -31.06 11.18 -2.60
C LEU A 17 -29.81 11.75 -1.91
N ALA A 18 -29.83 11.90 -0.59
CA ALA A 18 -28.71 12.40 0.20
C ALA A 18 -27.68 11.31 0.54
N LEU A 19 -27.94 10.04 0.19
CA LEU A 19 -27.01 8.95 0.48
C LEU A 19 -25.75 9.02 -0.39
N PRO A 20 -24.55 8.97 0.20
CA PRO A 20 -23.30 9.03 -0.55
C PRO A 20 -23.18 7.87 -1.55
N ARG A 21 -22.90 8.23 -2.80
CA ARG A 21 -22.60 7.28 -3.89
C ARG A 21 -21.11 6.98 -4.00
N ARG A 22 -20.26 7.90 -3.53
CA ARG A 22 -18.80 7.80 -3.56
C ARG A 22 -18.25 7.98 -2.17
N TRP A 23 -17.20 7.24 -1.87
CA TRP A 23 -16.51 7.26 -0.59
C TRP A 23 -15.02 7.33 -0.85
N ARG A 24 -14.32 8.22 -0.14
CA ARG A 24 -12.86 8.23 -0.03
C ARG A 24 -12.53 8.25 1.46
N LEU A 25 -11.59 7.38 1.86
CA LEU A 25 -11.11 7.33 3.23
C LEU A 25 -9.69 7.87 3.22
N LEU A 26 -9.45 8.90 4.00
CA LEU A 26 -8.16 9.57 4.11
C LEU A 26 -7.74 9.54 5.57
N ARG A 27 -6.43 9.50 5.84
CA ARG A 27 -5.94 9.65 7.23
C ARG A 27 -6.20 11.05 7.76
N GLN A 28 -6.07 12.05 6.90
CA GLN A 28 -6.28 13.45 7.21
C GLN A 28 -7.05 14.09 6.06
N LEU A 29 -7.94 15.01 6.41
CA LEU A 29 -8.62 15.82 5.41
C LEU A 29 -7.65 16.81 4.79
N PRO A 30 -7.77 17.09 3.48
CA PRO A 30 -6.85 17.95 2.76
C PRO A 30 -7.16 19.43 3.03
N PHE A 31 -6.90 19.87 4.26
CA PHE A 31 -6.99 21.28 4.61
C PHE A 31 -5.82 22.05 3.98
N ASN A 32 -6.09 23.26 3.53
CA ASN A 32 -5.04 24.20 3.15
C ASN A 32 -4.36 24.79 4.40
N SER A 33 -3.32 25.60 4.20
CA SER A 33 -2.60 26.28 5.28
C SER A 33 -3.45 27.23 6.14
N GLN A 34 -4.66 27.59 5.67
CA GLN A 34 -5.64 28.40 6.40
C GLN A 34 -6.70 27.54 7.12
N GLY A 35 -6.56 26.20 7.13
CA GLY A 35 -7.52 25.29 7.74
C GLY A 35 -8.83 25.12 6.97
N LYS A 36 -8.91 25.61 5.73
CA LYS A 36 -10.10 25.43 4.86
C LYS A 36 -9.97 24.14 4.06
N LEU A 37 -11.09 23.48 3.84
CA LEU A 37 -11.19 22.30 2.97
C LEU A 37 -11.62 22.74 1.56
N PRO A 38 -10.71 22.85 0.58
CA PRO A 38 -11.05 23.40 -0.73
C PRO A 38 -11.95 22.42 -1.50
N GLN A 39 -13.13 22.88 -1.94
CA GLN A 39 -14.10 22.01 -2.62
C GLN A 39 -13.50 21.32 -3.85
N ALA A 40 -12.71 22.03 -4.65
CA ALA A 40 -12.05 21.47 -5.83
C ALA A 40 -11.11 20.30 -5.49
N GLN A 41 -10.45 20.33 -4.32
CA GLN A 41 -9.57 19.26 -3.88
C GLN A 41 -10.36 18.04 -3.39
N VAL A 42 -11.48 18.29 -2.70
CA VAL A 42 -12.42 17.23 -2.30
C VAL A 42 -12.99 16.53 -3.53
N ASP A 43 -13.47 17.30 -4.51
CA ASP A 43 -14.03 16.76 -5.75
C ASP A 43 -12.99 15.96 -6.52
N ALA A 44 -11.75 16.48 -6.66
CA ALA A 44 -10.67 15.77 -7.30
C ALA A 44 -10.39 14.41 -6.63
N LEU A 45 -10.36 14.35 -5.29
CA LEU A 45 -10.15 13.11 -4.55
C LEU A 45 -11.31 12.12 -4.72
N LEU A 46 -12.56 12.60 -4.69
CA LEU A 46 -13.76 11.80 -4.91
C LEU A 46 -13.85 11.24 -6.34
N MET A 47 -13.27 11.94 -7.31
CA MET A 47 -13.25 11.53 -8.72
C MET A 47 -12.05 10.64 -9.06
N ALA A 48 -10.94 10.76 -8.34
CA ALA A 48 -9.73 9.98 -8.56
C ALA A 48 -9.95 8.47 -8.30
N PRO A 49 -9.23 7.59 -9.01
CA PRO A 49 -9.22 6.16 -8.70
C PRO A 49 -8.67 5.91 -7.30
N ARG A 50 -9.08 4.79 -6.69
CA ARG A 50 -8.52 4.35 -5.40
C ARG A 50 -7.04 3.98 -5.58
N PRO A 51 -6.18 4.29 -4.60
CA PRO A 51 -4.76 4.01 -4.69
C PRO A 51 -4.51 2.50 -4.76
N LYS A 52 -3.49 2.11 -5.53
CA LYS A 52 -2.97 0.73 -5.63
C LYS A 52 -1.57 0.58 -5.03
N MET A 53 -0.94 1.68 -4.67
CA MET A 53 0.40 1.73 -4.08
C MET A 53 0.33 2.30 -2.67
N PRO A 54 1.31 1.99 -1.81
CA PRO A 54 1.45 2.70 -0.55
C PRO A 54 1.94 4.12 -0.82
N GLU A 55 1.73 4.99 0.16
CA GLU A 55 2.36 6.30 0.18
C GLU A 55 3.75 6.17 0.82
N VAL A 56 4.80 6.67 0.16
CA VAL A 56 6.15 6.69 0.72
C VAL A 56 6.30 7.96 1.54
N LEU A 57 6.41 7.82 2.87
CA LEU A 57 6.54 8.93 3.81
C LEU A 57 7.97 9.43 3.89
N SER A 58 8.93 8.51 3.96
CA SER A 58 10.36 8.81 3.95
C SER A 58 11.15 7.64 3.40
N GLN A 59 12.37 7.91 2.96
CA GLN A 59 13.26 6.92 2.40
C GLN A 59 14.72 7.26 2.72
N THR A 60 15.51 6.24 3.01
CA THR A 60 16.96 6.35 3.21
C THR A 60 17.66 5.20 2.49
N GLU A 61 18.89 5.44 2.08
CA GLU A 61 19.78 4.45 1.49
C GLU A 61 21.05 4.38 2.35
N THR A 62 21.52 3.17 2.62
CA THR A 62 22.74 2.90 3.38
C THR A 62 23.34 1.58 2.90
N ASP A 63 24.58 1.61 2.43
CA ASP A 63 25.34 0.43 1.97
C ASP A 63 24.59 -0.44 0.93
N GLY A 64 23.88 0.19 0.00
CA GLY A 64 23.11 -0.49 -1.05
C GLY A 64 21.78 -1.08 -0.58
N GLN A 65 21.38 -0.82 0.68
CA GLN A 65 20.07 -1.16 1.22
C GLN A 65 19.20 0.09 1.30
N TRP A 66 17.98 -0.02 0.77
CA TRP A 66 16.94 0.99 0.90
C TRP A 66 16.01 0.67 2.06
N THR A 67 15.69 1.67 2.87
CA THR A 67 14.67 1.61 3.91
C THR A 67 13.59 2.65 3.60
N LEU A 68 12.34 2.21 3.47
CA LEU A 68 11.19 3.04 3.13
C LEU A 68 10.16 3.00 4.25
N ASN A 69 9.76 4.15 4.76
CA ASN A 69 8.60 4.27 5.63
C ASN A 69 7.36 4.49 4.78
N LEU A 70 6.39 3.59 4.92
CA LEU A 70 5.21 3.50 4.08
C LEU A 70 3.95 3.74 4.91
N SER A 71 3.06 4.57 4.38
CA SER A 71 1.68 4.71 4.86
C SER A 71 0.77 3.86 3.98
N ILE A 72 0.05 2.93 4.60
CA ILE A 72 -0.98 2.13 3.94
C ILE A 72 -2.26 2.97 3.82
N PRO A 73 -2.70 3.33 2.60
CA PRO A 73 -3.93 4.10 2.42
C PRO A 73 -5.14 3.31 2.92
N PRO A 74 -6.01 3.90 3.76
CA PRO A 74 -7.15 3.16 4.31
C PRO A 74 -8.19 2.78 3.24
N ASP A 75 -8.20 3.47 2.09
CA ASP A 75 -9.07 3.21 0.95
C ASP A 75 -8.39 2.45 -0.20
N LEU A 76 -7.27 1.78 0.05
CA LEU A 76 -6.54 1.01 -0.96
C LEU A 76 -7.48 0.09 -1.75
N ALA A 77 -7.29 0.04 -3.08
CA ALA A 77 -8.16 -0.69 -4.00
C ALA A 77 -8.30 -2.18 -3.64
N PHE A 78 -7.28 -2.76 -3.00
CA PHE A 78 -7.21 -4.19 -2.67
C PHE A 78 -7.97 -4.58 -1.39
N PHE A 79 -8.44 -3.63 -0.58
CA PHE A 79 -9.22 -3.94 0.63
C PHE A 79 -10.70 -4.22 0.36
N SER A 80 -11.22 -3.82 -0.81
CA SER A 80 -12.56 -4.21 -1.24
C SER A 80 -12.56 -5.66 -1.69
N GLY A 81 -12.88 -6.57 -0.77
CA GLY A 81 -13.02 -8.01 -1.04
C GLY A 81 -12.16 -8.90 -0.15
N HIS A 82 -11.19 -8.36 0.61
CA HIS A 82 -10.16 -9.16 1.30
C HIS A 82 -9.87 -8.63 2.71
N PHE A 83 -10.52 -9.04 3.80
CA PHE A 83 -11.78 -9.79 3.95
C PHE A 83 -12.89 -8.83 4.43
N PRO A 84 -14.18 -9.13 4.21
CA PRO A 84 -15.28 -8.22 4.53
C PRO A 84 -15.27 -7.67 5.97
N LYS A 85 -14.84 -8.45 6.95
CA LYS A 85 -14.80 -8.05 8.37
C LYS A 85 -13.40 -7.69 8.88
N THR A 86 -12.35 -8.06 8.14
CA THR A 86 -10.95 -7.85 8.54
C THR A 86 -10.14 -7.55 7.29
N PRO A 87 -10.14 -6.28 6.82
CA PRO A 87 -9.36 -5.91 5.66
C PRO A 87 -7.87 -6.08 5.97
N VAL A 88 -7.18 -6.82 5.11
CA VAL A 88 -5.74 -7.10 5.24
C VAL A 88 -5.09 -6.99 3.87
N LEU A 89 -3.83 -6.54 3.84
CA LEU A 89 -3.10 -6.37 2.60
C LEU A 89 -2.69 -7.75 2.07
N PRO A 90 -3.14 -8.17 0.88
CA PRO A 90 -2.80 -9.50 0.36
C PRO A 90 -1.29 -9.67 0.20
N GLY A 91 -0.78 -10.85 0.52
CA GLY A 91 0.66 -11.14 0.43
C GLY A 91 1.24 -10.91 -0.96
N VAL A 92 0.49 -11.24 -2.01
CA VAL A 92 0.89 -10.98 -3.40
C VAL A 92 1.05 -9.49 -3.72
N VAL A 93 0.25 -8.63 -3.09
CA VAL A 93 0.37 -7.17 -3.24
C VAL A 93 1.64 -6.68 -2.55
N GLN A 94 2.02 -7.26 -1.41
CA GLN A 94 3.29 -6.93 -0.75
C GLN A 94 4.48 -7.31 -1.63
N VAL A 95 4.45 -8.45 -2.32
CA VAL A 95 5.51 -8.85 -3.27
C VAL A 95 5.57 -7.88 -4.47
N ASP A 96 4.42 -7.54 -5.05
CA ASP A 96 4.32 -6.59 -6.16
C ASP A 96 4.88 -5.21 -5.78
N TRP A 97 4.55 -4.73 -4.57
CA TRP A 97 5.08 -3.48 -4.05
C TRP A 97 6.59 -3.52 -3.81
N ALA A 98 7.11 -4.60 -3.24
CA ALA A 98 8.55 -4.76 -3.04
C ALA A 98 9.29 -4.70 -4.38
N LEU A 99 8.76 -5.37 -5.41
CA LEU A 99 9.34 -5.33 -6.75
C LEU A 99 9.25 -3.94 -7.38
N ALA A 100 8.06 -3.33 -7.40
CA ALA A 100 7.85 -2.02 -8.01
C ALA A 100 8.67 -0.91 -7.33
N LEU A 101 8.71 -0.90 -6.00
CA LEU A 101 9.51 0.07 -5.23
C LEU A 101 11.01 -0.20 -5.36
N GLY A 102 11.40 -1.47 -5.51
CA GLY A 102 12.76 -1.89 -5.81
C GLY A 102 13.22 -1.41 -7.19
N GLN A 103 12.43 -1.64 -8.24
CA GLN A 103 12.75 -1.23 -9.62
C GLN A 103 12.90 0.29 -9.77
N GLN A 104 12.24 1.08 -8.92
CA GLN A 104 12.39 2.54 -8.90
C GLN A 104 13.71 3.02 -8.27
N ARG A 105 14.40 2.18 -7.50
CA ARG A 105 15.51 2.58 -6.60
C ARG A 105 16.80 1.80 -6.81
N LEU A 106 16.69 0.60 -7.35
CA LEU A 106 17.77 -0.34 -7.60
C LEU A 106 17.77 -0.68 -9.08
N ASP A 107 18.97 -0.86 -9.63
CA ASP A 107 19.14 -1.38 -10.99
C ASP A 107 18.84 -2.88 -10.99
N LEU A 108 17.56 -3.21 -11.17
CA LEU A 108 17.02 -4.56 -11.08
C LEU A 108 16.74 -5.11 -12.49
N PRO A 109 17.06 -6.39 -12.74
CA PRO A 109 16.61 -7.06 -13.94
C PRO A 109 15.07 -7.07 -14.03
N PRO A 110 14.49 -6.95 -15.23
CA PRO A 110 13.06 -6.72 -15.39
C PRO A 110 12.23 -8.00 -15.24
N ARG A 111 12.82 -9.19 -15.40
CA ARG A 111 12.07 -10.45 -15.45
C ARG A 111 11.95 -11.07 -14.06
N PHE A 112 10.72 -11.27 -13.61
CA PHE A 112 10.44 -12.10 -12.44
C PHE A 112 10.63 -13.58 -12.79
N ALA A 113 11.57 -14.25 -12.11
CA ALA A 113 11.90 -15.65 -12.35
C ALA A 113 11.37 -16.59 -11.24
N GLY A 114 11.13 -16.08 -10.03
CA GLY A 114 10.62 -16.89 -8.95
C GLY A 114 10.66 -16.21 -7.59
N MET A 115 10.22 -16.95 -6.57
CA MET A 115 10.15 -16.49 -5.18
C MET A 115 10.75 -17.52 -4.23
N GLU A 116 11.53 -17.05 -3.26
CA GLU A 116 12.16 -17.89 -2.24
C GLU A 116 11.90 -17.36 -0.83
N VAL A 117 11.74 -18.29 0.13
CA VAL A 117 11.67 -18.00 1.58
C VAL A 117 10.61 -16.95 1.91
N LEU A 118 9.48 -16.99 1.20
CA LEU A 118 8.36 -16.09 1.45
C LEU A 118 7.69 -16.46 2.78
N LYS A 119 7.68 -15.51 3.72
CA LYS A 119 7.09 -15.68 5.05
C LYS A 119 6.13 -14.54 5.34
N PHE A 120 4.92 -14.87 5.79
CA PHE A 120 3.93 -13.92 6.31
C PHE A 120 3.71 -14.21 7.80
N GLN A 121 4.08 -13.26 8.64
CA GLN A 121 4.10 -13.42 10.11
C GLN A 121 3.05 -12.54 10.79
N GLN A 122 2.89 -11.29 10.35
CA GLN A 122 1.89 -10.36 10.87
C GLN A 122 1.09 -9.72 9.74
N LEU A 123 -0.16 -9.42 10.04
CA LEU A 123 -1.08 -8.79 9.10
C LEU A 123 -0.76 -7.31 8.95
N VAL A 124 -0.77 -6.82 7.71
CA VAL A 124 -0.77 -5.39 7.39
C VAL A 124 -2.21 -4.94 7.14
N ARG A 125 -2.65 -3.90 7.82
CA ARG A 125 -4.03 -3.40 7.84
C ARG A 125 -4.14 -2.00 7.21
N PRO A 126 -5.35 -1.60 6.80
CA PRO A 126 -5.59 -0.25 6.31
C PRO A 126 -5.22 0.79 7.37
N GLY A 127 -4.44 1.80 7.01
CA GLY A 127 -3.99 2.84 7.95
C GLY A 127 -2.71 2.52 8.72
N ASP A 128 -2.11 1.33 8.55
CA ASP A 128 -0.84 1.00 9.20
C ASP A 128 0.32 1.85 8.65
N ALA A 129 1.28 2.18 9.50
CA ALA A 129 2.61 2.60 9.08
C ALA A 129 3.53 1.38 9.09
N ILE A 130 4.25 1.13 8.00
CA ILE A 130 5.18 0.00 7.89
C ILE A 130 6.50 0.44 7.30
N GLU A 131 7.58 -0.19 7.75
CA GLU A 131 8.89 -0.08 7.15
C GLU A 131 9.08 -1.20 6.12
N LEU A 132 9.62 -0.86 4.95
CA LEU A 132 10.07 -1.79 3.93
C LEU A 132 11.58 -1.64 3.75
N THR A 133 12.32 -2.72 3.95
CA THR A 133 13.73 -2.81 3.58
C THR A 133 13.90 -3.57 2.26
N LEU A 134 14.76 -3.06 1.39
CA LEU A 134 15.06 -3.61 0.06
C LEU A 134 16.56 -3.66 -0.15
N ARG A 135 17.07 -4.82 -0.58
CA ARG A 135 18.49 -4.99 -0.94
C ARG A 135 18.62 -5.95 -2.10
N PHE A 136 19.42 -5.59 -3.10
CA PHE A 136 19.69 -6.47 -4.24
C PHE A 136 21.05 -7.16 -4.11
N ASP A 137 21.03 -8.50 -4.15
CA ASP A 137 22.22 -9.33 -4.28
C ASP A 137 22.49 -9.55 -5.77
N ARG A 138 23.49 -8.83 -6.31
CA ARG A 138 23.86 -8.87 -7.72
C ARG A 138 24.50 -10.21 -8.13
N GLU A 139 25.22 -10.87 -7.24
CA GLU A 139 25.86 -12.14 -7.59
C GLU A 139 24.82 -13.25 -7.74
N ARG A 140 23.80 -13.23 -6.87
CA ARG A 140 22.73 -14.24 -6.87
C ARG A 140 21.50 -13.84 -7.66
N GLN A 141 21.45 -12.61 -8.16
CA GLN A 141 20.32 -12.00 -8.86
C GLN A 141 19.02 -12.06 -8.02
N LYS A 142 19.09 -11.65 -6.75
CA LYS A 142 17.97 -11.73 -5.79
C LYS A 142 17.67 -10.39 -5.14
N LEU A 143 16.42 -9.94 -5.25
CA LEU A 143 15.91 -8.83 -4.46
C LEU A 143 15.39 -9.36 -3.12
N HIS A 144 16.08 -9.01 -2.04
CA HIS A 144 15.61 -9.24 -0.68
C HIS A 144 14.64 -8.13 -0.28
N PHE A 145 13.52 -8.52 0.32
CA PHE A 145 12.58 -7.58 0.93
C PHE A 145 12.15 -8.05 2.33
N ALA A 146 11.92 -7.09 3.22
CA ALA A 146 11.27 -7.34 4.50
C ALA A 146 10.41 -6.16 4.92
N TYR A 147 9.18 -6.46 5.31
CA TYR A 147 8.21 -5.55 5.89
C TYR A 147 8.18 -5.71 7.41
N ARG A 148 8.16 -4.58 8.12
CA ARG A 148 8.07 -4.52 9.58
C ARG A 148 7.09 -3.41 9.98
N ASN A 149 6.39 -3.61 11.10
CA ASN A 149 5.73 -2.52 11.81
C ASN A 149 6.51 -2.20 13.10
N ASP A 150 6.07 -1.19 13.85
CA ASP A 150 6.74 -0.73 15.08
C ASP A 150 7.02 -1.87 16.09
N THR A 151 6.22 -2.93 16.07
CA THR A 151 6.28 -4.02 17.06
C THR A 151 6.93 -5.30 16.54
N ALA A 152 6.75 -5.65 15.27
CA ALA A 152 7.06 -6.98 14.76
C ALA A 152 7.32 -7.01 13.25
N ALA A 153 7.98 -8.08 12.79
CA ALA A 153 8.10 -8.38 11.37
C ALA A 153 6.74 -8.79 10.78
N CYS A 154 6.36 -8.18 9.66
CA CYS A 154 5.12 -8.47 8.95
C CYS A 154 5.31 -9.57 7.92
N SER A 155 6.27 -9.40 7.02
CA SER A 155 6.55 -10.38 5.97
C SER A 155 7.96 -10.19 5.43
N SER A 156 8.49 -11.21 4.76
CA SER A 156 9.78 -11.12 4.08
C SER A 156 9.90 -12.18 2.99
N GLY A 157 10.82 -11.97 2.06
CA GLY A 157 11.08 -12.91 0.99
C GLY A 157 12.23 -12.48 0.09
N ARG A 158 12.50 -13.30 -0.92
CA ARG A 158 13.51 -13.02 -1.95
C ARG A 158 12.92 -13.25 -3.33
N ILE A 159 12.97 -12.22 -4.17
CA ILE A 159 12.53 -12.25 -5.55
C ILE A 159 13.71 -12.62 -6.44
N LEU A 160 13.59 -13.69 -7.21
CA LEU A 160 14.58 -14.05 -8.21
C LEU A 160 14.29 -13.24 -9.47
N LEU A 161 15.32 -12.58 -9.97
CA LEU A 161 15.22 -11.73 -11.14
C LEU A 161 16.19 -12.22 -12.20
N GLU A 162 15.80 -12.08 -13.46
CA GLU A 162 16.62 -12.45 -14.61
C GLU A 162 16.64 -11.32 -15.64
N ALA A 163 17.69 -11.31 -16.46
CA ALA A 163 17.74 -10.43 -17.62
C ALA A 163 16.60 -10.75 -18.59
N ALA A 164 16.22 -9.78 -19.42
CA ALA A 164 15.32 -10.06 -20.53
C ALA A 164 15.99 -11.06 -21.48
N CYS A 165 15.26 -12.09 -21.92
CA CYS A 165 15.72 -12.90 -23.05
C CYS A 165 15.76 -12.00 -24.30
N GLY A 166 16.93 -11.93 -24.94
CA GLY A 166 17.10 -11.35 -26.28
C GLY A 166 16.63 -12.30 -27.37
#